data_AF-A0A7K4ZBD9-F1
#
_entry.id   AF-A0A7K4ZBD9-F1
#
_cell.length_a   1.000
_cell.length_b   1.000
_cell.length_c   1.000
_cell.angle_alpha   90.00
_cell.angle_beta   90.00
_cell.angle_gamma   90.00
#
_symmetry.space_group_name_H-M   'P 1'
#
loop_
_entity.id
_entity.type
_entity.pdbx_description
1 polymer ?
#
loop_
_entity_poly.entity_id
_entity_poly.type
_entity_poly.pdbx_seq_one_letter_code
_entity_poly.pdbx_strand_id
1 'polypeptide(L)'
;MFHLFSHCWSWLQAIQEPIRKVTLLVVGLDNAGKTSVIMDIERAVASEVLPAVQPGQTRLRVDRFEVTLVDLPGGQRSRSTWRSHYSAAHGLLFVLDSSDLARMEEVRKVLSRVLSHPDVSGKPLLLLANKQDVMAALLPCELIERLCLERLVNENHSPCRIEPCAAKRDPPIGPARTTLQGLRWLLRTIPA
;
A
#
# COMPACT_ATOMS: atom_id res chain seq x y z
N MET A 1 1.37 -13.95 44.56
CA MET A 1 2.37 -12.92 44.21
C MET A 1 3.10 -13.22 42.89
N PHE A 2 2.41 -13.80 41.88
CA PHE A 2 3.04 -14.24 40.61
C PHE A 2 2.44 -13.60 39.34
N HIS A 3 1.42 -12.75 39.45
CA HIS A 3 0.75 -12.13 38.29
C HIS A 3 1.36 -10.80 37.82
N LEU A 4 2.29 -10.20 38.58
CA LEU A 4 2.93 -8.92 38.20
C LEU A 4 4.13 -9.12 37.26
N PHE A 5 4.75 -10.30 37.23
CA PHE A 5 5.95 -10.55 36.43
C PHE A 5 5.67 -10.92 34.96
N SER A 6 4.50 -11.49 34.64
CA SER A 6 4.16 -11.86 33.26
C SER A 6 3.94 -10.63 32.36
N HIS A 7 3.33 -9.56 32.91
CA HIS A 7 3.04 -8.34 32.15
C HIS A 7 4.28 -7.50 31.87
N CYS A 8 5.25 -7.46 32.80
CA CYS A 8 6.55 -6.83 32.55
C CYS A 8 7.37 -7.59 31.49
N TRP A 9 7.27 -8.92 31.44
CA TRP A 9 7.99 -9.74 30.47
C TRP A 9 7.47 -9.55 29.04
N SER A 10 6.15 -9.52 28.85
CA SER A 10 5.55 -9.18 27.54
C SER A 10 5.89 -7.76 27.10
N TRP A 11 6.00 -6.83 28.05
CA TRP A 11 6.38 -5.44 27.77
C TRP A 11 7.86 -5.30 27.41
N LEU A 12 8.74 -6.04 28.09
CA LEU A 12 10.17 -6.15 27.76
C LEU A 12 10.41 -6.83 26.42
N GLN A 13 9.63 -7.86 26.06
CA GLN A 13 9.69 -8.49 24.74
C GLN A 13 9.22 -7.54 23.63
N ALA A 14 8.17 -6.75 23.87
CA ALA A 14 7.70 -5.74 22.92
C ALA A 14 8.74 -4.62 22.68
N ILE A 15 9.61 -4.34 23.66
CA ILE A 15 10.73 -3.39 23.53
C ILE A 15 11.93 -4.01 22.77
N GLN A 16 12.02 -5.33 22.68
CA GLN A 16 13.15 -6.05 22.08
C GLN A 16 12.92 -6.54 20.64
N GLU A 17 11.75 -6.35 20.05
CA GLU A 17 11.52 -6.82 18.68
C GLU A 17 12.40 -6.04 17.67
N PRO A 18 13.19 -6.75 16.84
CA PRO A 18 14.10 -6.10 15.91
C PRO A 18 13.33 -5.30 14.85
N ILE A 19 13.96 -4.22 14.38
CA ILE A 19 13.44 -3.45 13.24
C ILE A 19 13.34 -4.36 12.03
N ARG A 20 12.13 -4.48 11.47
CA ARG A 20 11.87 -5.27 10.26
C ARG A 20 11.96 -4.36 9.03
N LYS A 21 12.83 -4.71 8.08
CA LYS A 21 12.96 -4.00 6.81
C LYS A 21 11.95 -4.56 5.81
N VAL A 22 11.17 -3.69 5.19
CA VAL A 22 10.09 -4.07 4.28
C VAL A 22 10.17 -3.22 3.02
N THR A 23 10.07 -3.86 1.86
CA THR A 23 9.98 -3.18 0.56
C THR A 23 8.56 -3.33 0.01
N LEU A 24 7.89 -2.22 -0.28
CA LEU A 24 6.57 -2.20 -0.89
C LEU A 24 6.64 -1.55 -2.27
N LEU A 25 5.97 -2.14 -3.24
CA LEU A 25 5.83 -1.52 -4.56
C LEU A 25 4.59 -0.66 -4.59
N VAL A 26 4.73 0.58 -5.05
CA VAL A 26 3.61 1.47 -5.33
C VAL A 26 3.32 1.42 -6.82
N VAL A 27 2.24 0.74 -7.18
CA VAL A 27 1.84 0.44 -8.56
C VAL A 27 0.42 0.92 -8.84
N GLY A 28 0.05 0.99 -10.13
CA GLY A 28 -1.22 1.53 -10.59
C GLY A 28 -1.06 2.33 -11.87
N LEU A 29 -2.18 2.64 -12.54
CA LEU A 29 -2.15 3.39 -13.80
C LEU A 29 -1.50 4.78 -13.63
N ASP A 30 -1.04 5.35 -14.72
CA ASP A 30 -0.68 6.75 -14.79
C ASP A 30 -1.85 7.64 -14.33
N ASN A 31 -1.51 8.76 -13.70
CA ASN A 31 -2.46 9.73 -13.14
C ASN A 31 -3.38 9.22 -12.01
N ALA A 32 -3.18 7.98 -11.52
CA ALA A 32 -3.89 7.45 -10.36
C ALA A 32 -3.56 8.17 -9.04
N GLY A 33 -2.43 8.89 -8.97
CA GLY A 33 -2.00 9.64 -7.78
C GLY A 33 -1.00 8.92 -6.88
N LYS A 34 -0.23 7.95 -7.40
CA LYS A 34 0.81 7.20 -6.67
C LYS A 34 1.77 8.09 -5.89
N THR A 35 2.44 9.01 -6.57
CA THR A 35 3.38 9.95 -5.93
C THR A 35 2.69 10.84 -4.89
N SER A 36 1.44 11.28 -5.14
CA SER A 36 0.67 12.06 -4.17
C SER A 36 0.32 11.26 -2.92
N VAL A 37 0.00 9.97 -3.06
CA VAL A 37 -0.21 9.04 -1.94
C VAL A 37 1.08 8.87 -1.14
N ILE A 38 2.23 8.70 -1.80
CA ILE A 38 3.53 8.58 -1.12
C ILE A 38 3.79 9.83 -0.27
N MET A 39 3.64 11.02 -0.86
CA MET A 39 3.78 12.29 -0.14
C MET A 39 2.79 12.44 1.01
N ASP A 40 1.56 11.94 0.85
CA ASP A 40 0.57 11.92 1.93
C ASP A 40 1.00 10.98 3.07
N ILE A 41 1.55 9.81 2.76
CA ILE A 41 2.10 8.89 3.77
C ILE A 41 3.30 9.54 4.48
N GLU A 42 4.24 10.15 3.74
CA GLU A 42 5.41 10.84 4.31
C GLU A 42 4.97 11.91 5.32
N ARG A 43 4.00 12.76 4.92
CA ARG A 43 3.44 13.78 5.82
C ARG A 43 2.72 13.18 7.03
N ALA A 44 2.11 12.00 6.88
CA ALA A 44 1.36 11.35 7.95
C ALA A 44 2.27 10.85 9.06
N VAL A 45 3.47 10.44 8.66
CA VAL A 45 4.52 9.90 9.52
C VAL A 45 5.38 11.01 10.14
N ALA A 46 5.23 12.26 9.67
CA ALA A 46 5.57 13.50 10.38
C ALA A 46 6.94 13.54 11.09
N SER A 47 8.00 13.04 10.43
CA SER A 47 9.46 13.12 10.76
C SER A 47 10.19 11.79 10.83
N GLU A 48 9.54 10.65 10.59
CA GLU A 48 10.27 9.37 10.47
C GLU A 48 10.69 9.03 9.02
N VAL A 49 10.82 10.04 8.15
CA VAL A 49 11.35 9.88 6.79
C VAL A 49 12.87 9.73 6.87
N LEU A 50 13.39 8.67 6.26
CA LEU A 50 14.81 8.35 6.23
C LEU A 50 15.40 8.81 4.88
N PRO A 51 16.73 9.07 4.81
CA PRO A 51 17.37 9.43 3.55
C PRO A 51 17.10 8.40 2.45
N ALA A 52 16.64 8.88 1.29
CA ALA A 52 16.43 8.04 0.12
C ALA A 52 17.77 7.48 -0.38
N VAL A 53 17.79 6.19 -0.71
CA VAL A 53 19.01 5.52 -1.19
C VAL A 53 19.10 5.52 -2.71
N GLN A 54 17.95 5.57 -3.41
CA GLN A 54 17.88 5.56 -4.88
C GLN A 54 16.73 6.46 -5.36
N PRO A 55 16.83 7.05 -6.57
CA PRO A 55 15.72 7.77 -7.18
C PRO A 55 14.46 6.92 -7.28
N GLY A 56 13.30 7.50 -6.96
CA GLY A 56 12.01 6.78 -6.95
C GLY A 56 11.79 5.88 -5.73
N GLN A 57 12.68 5.93 -4.73
CA GLN A 57 12.48 5.26 -3.44
C GLN A 57 12.29 6.27 -2.31
N THR A 58 11.21 6.10 -1.56
CA THR A 58 11.01 6.77 -0.27
C THR A 58 11.27 5.77 0.84
N ARG A 59 12.07 6.15 1.82
CA ARG A 59 12.25 5.38 3.05
C ARG A 59 11.57 6.08 4.21
N LEU A 60 10.83 5.31 4.99
CA LEU A 60 10.10 5.82 6.14
C LEU A 60 10.06 4.76 7.23
N ARG A 61 10.01 5.19 8.47
CA ARG A 61 9.74 4.31 9.59
C ARG A 61 8.27 4.41 9.97
N VAL A 62 7.66 3.25 10.23
CA VAL A 62 6.28 3.12 10.68
C VAL A 62 6.26 2.05 11.75
N ASP A 63 5.95 2.45 12.97
CA ASP A 63 6.00 1.57 14.14
C ASP A 63 7.39 0.86 14.20
N ARG A 64 7.43 -0.48 14.21
CA ARG A 64 8.68 -1.27 14.21
C ARG A 64 9.29 -1.51 12.82
N PHE A 65 8.70 -0.99 11.74
CA PHE A 65 9.13 -1.29 10.38
C PHE A 65 9.97 -0.17 9.77
N GLU A 66 11.03 -0.51 9.05
CA GLU A 66 11.71 0.37 8.10
C GLU A 66 11.19 0.04 6.71
N VAL A 67 10.37 0.92 6.15
CA VAL A 67 9.62 0.70 4.91
C VAL A 67 10.30 1.44 3.77
N THR A 68 10.60 0.72 2.70
CA THR A 68 11.01 1.29 1.41
C THR A 68 9.83 1.23 0.45
N LEU A 69 9.26 2.39 0.10
CA LEU A 69 8.26 2.53 -0.95
C LEU A 69 8.97 2.75 -2.28
N VAL A 70 8.71 1.89 -3.27
CA VAL A 70 9.25 2.02 -4.63
C VAL A 70 8.16 2.54 -5.55
N ASP A 71 8.24 3.81 -5.98
CA ASP A 71 7.30 4.43 -6.91
C ASP A 71 7.60 3.95 -8.34
N LEU A 72 6.68 3.18 -8.92
CA LEU A 72 6.84 2.64 -10.26
C LEU A 72 5.99 3.40 -11.28
N PRO A 73 6.56 3.84 -12.42
CA PRO A 73 5.80 4.60 -13.41
C PRO A 73 4.58 3.85 -13.94
N GLY A 74 3.44 4.54 -14.01
CA GLY A 74 2.14 3.95 -14.34
C GLY A 74 1.78 3.93 -15.83
N GLY A 75 2.57 4.55 -16.69
CA GLY A 75 2.27 4.64 -18.11
C GLY A 75 2.33 3.28 -18.79
N GLN A 76 1.42 3.01 -19.72
CA GLN A 76 1.26 1.68 -20.33
C GLN A 76 2.59 1.05 -20.84
N ARG A 77 3.48 1.85 -21.45
CA ARG A 77 4.78 1.40 -21.96
C ARG A 77 5.80 1.09 -20.87
N SER A 78 5.70 1.74 -19.71
CA SER A 78 6.63 1.58 -18.60
C SER A 78 6.23 0.48 -17.62
N ARG A 79 4.98 -0.02 -17.64
CA ARG A 79 4.55 -1.12 -16.75
C ARG A 79 5.30 -2.44 -16.95
N SER A 80 5.99 -2.62 -18.08
CA SER A 80 6.84 -3.79 -18.31
C SER A 80 8.00 -3.88 -17.32
N THR A 81 8.47 -2.74 -16.81
CA THR A 81 9.59 -2.69 -15.86
C THR A 81 9.20 -3.13 -14.46
N TRP A 82 7.91 -3.14 -14.10
CA TRP A 82 7.48 -3.50 -12.75
C TRP A 82 7.96 -4.88 -12.32
N ARG A 83 8.03 -5.82 -13.27
CA ARG A 83 8.47 -7.20 -13.05
C ARG A 83 9.85 -7.31 -12.43
N SER A 84 10.79 -6.41 -12.76
CA SER A 84 12.13 -6.46 -12.18
C SER A 84 12.17 -6.15 -10.68
N HIS A 85 11.06 -5.68 -10.11
CA HIS A 85 10.96 -5.34 -8.69
C HIS A 85 10.10 -6.34 -7.89
N TYR A 86 9.38 -7.26 -8.55
CA TYR A 86 8.42 -8.14 -7.88
C TYR A 86 9.07 -9.08 -6.87
N SER A 87 10.21 -9.68 -7.20
CA SER A 87 10.92 -10.61 -6.32
C SER A 87 11.35 -9.94 -5.00
N ALA A 88 11.81 -8.69 -5.06
CA ALA A 88 12.26 -7.92 -3.89
C ALA A 88 11.11 -7.32 -3.06
N ALA A 89 9.88 -7.32 -3.57
CA ALA A 89 8.71 -6.78 -2.89
C ALA A 89 8.23 -7.73 -1.78
N HIS A 90 7.78 -7.17 -0.67
CA HIS A 90 7.14 -7.92 0.42
C HIS A 90 5.60 -7.77 0.38
N GLY A 91 5.10 -6.72 -0.27
CA GLY A 91 3.68 -6.42 -0.45
C GLY A 91 3.50 -5.29 -1.46
N LEU A 92 2.26 -4.97 -1.82
CA LEU A 92 1.95 -3.93 -2.80
C LEU A 92 0.98 -2.89 -2.26
N LEU A 93 1.24 -1.63 -2.64
CA LEU A 93 0.25 -0.56 -2.65
C LEU A 93 -0.22 -0.38 -4.10
N PHE A 94 -1.47 -0.75 -4.38
CA PHE A 94 -2.08 -0.51 -5.68
C PHE A 94 -2.97 0.71 -5.60
N VAL A 95 -2.58 1.80 -6.26
CA VAL A 95 -3.34 3.05 -6.29
C VAL A 95 -4.16 3.12 -7.57
N LEU A 96 -5.46 3.37 -7.45
CA LEU A 96 -6.35 3.60 -8.58
C LEU A 96 -7.12 4.90 -8.41
N ASP A 97 -7.43 5.53 -9.54
CA ASP A 97 -8.32 6.70 -9.58
C ASP A 97 -9.76 6.21 -9.56
N SER A 98 -10.45 6.44 -8.45
CA SER A 98 -11.84 5.97 -8.26
C SER A 98 -12.83 6.76 -9.11
N SER A 99 -12.44 7.92 -9.65
CA SER A 99 -13.28 8.78 -10.49
C SER A 99 -13.14 8.48 -11.98
N ASP A 100 -12.21 7.61 -12.38
CA ASP A 100 -11.92 7.29 -13.78
C ASP A 100 -12.62 6.01 -14.22
N LEU A 101 -13.95 6.09 -14.42
CA LEU A 101 -14.76 4.95 -14.81
C LEU A 101 -14.35 4.36 -16.17
N ALA A 102 -13.87 5.21 -17.09
CA ALA A 102 -13.47 4.80 -18.43
C ALA A 102 -12.28 3.83 -18.43
N ARG A 103 -11.40 3.93 -17.44
CA ARG A 103 -10.22 3.05 -17.33
C ARG A 103 -10.37 1.91 -16.31
N MET A 104 -11.55 1.69 -15.72
CA MET A 104 -11.70 0.60 -14.72
C MET A 104 -11.43 -0.79 -15.28
N GLU A 105 -11.77 -1.05 -16.55
CA GLU A 105 -11.43 -2.34 -17.17
C GLU A 105 -9.91 -2.49 -17.38
N GLU A 106 -9.20 -1.39 -17.67
CA GLU A 106 -7.74 -1.39 -17.73
C GLU A 106 -7.13 -1.64 -16.33
N VAL A 107 -7.66 -0.98 -15.30
CA VAL A 107 -7.27 -1.21 -13.90
C VAL A 107 -7.42 -2.68 -13.54
N ARG A 108 -8.57 -3.29 -13.83
CA ARG A 108 -8.84 -4.71 -13.56
C ARG A 108 -7.83 -5.62 -14.26
N LYS A 109 -7.56 -5.40 -15.55
CA LYS A 109 -6.57 -6.18 -16.33
C LYS A 109 -5.16 -6.04 -15.75
N VAL A 110 -4.76 -4.83 -15.39
CA VAL A 110 -3.44 -4.57 -14.80
C VAL A 110 -3.32 -5.22 -13.44
N LEU A 111 -4.31 -5.05 -12.56
CA LEU A 111 -4.34 -5.67 -11.23
C LEU A 111 -4.28 -7.19 -11.34
N SER A 112 -5.06 -7.79 -12.24
CA SER A 112 -5.06 -9.24 -12.48
C SER A 112 -3.71 -9.74 -12.99
N ARG A 113 -3.07 -9.02 -13.91
CA ARG A 113 -1.73 -9.36 -14.40
C ARG A 113 -0.65 -9.23 -13.32
N VAL A 114 -0.79 -8.27 -12.41
CA VAL A 114 0.14 -8.08 -11.29
C VAL A 114 -0.02 -9.24 -10.30
N LEU A 115 -1.23 -9.52 -9.83
CA LEU A 115 -1.49 -10.55 -8.82
C LEU A 115 -1.21 -11.98 -9.29
N SER A 116 -1.41 -12.27 -10.57
CA SER A 116 -1.10 -13.59 -11.16
C SER A 116 0.37 -13.84 -11.41
N HIS A 117 1.25 -12.85 -11.18
CA HIS A 117 2.67 -13.08 -11.33
C HIS A 117 3.20 -13.98 -10.18
N PRO A 118 4.03 -15.00 -10.46
CA PRO A 118 4.54 -15.92 -9.43
C PRO A 118 5.24 -15.21 -8.26
N ASP A 119 6.06 -14.19 -8.55
CA ASP A 119 6.73 -13.38 -7.53
C ASP A 119 5.80 -12.43 -6.75
N VAL A 120 4.52 -12.36 -7.08
CA VAL A 120 3.53 -11.47 -6.45
C VAL A 120 2.43 -12.25 -5.75
N SER A 121 2.02 -13.39 -6.30
CA SER A 121 1.03 -14.27 -5.68
C SER A 121 1.41 -14.59 -4.23
N GLY A 122 0.41 -14.59 -3.34
CA GLY A 122 0.60 -14.75 -1.90
C GLY A 122 1.01 -13.48 -1.15
N LYS A 123 1.53 -12.45 -1.81
CA LYS A 123 1.92 -11.19 -1.15
C LYS A 123 0.68 -10.34 -0.84
N PRO A 124 0.64 -9.67 0.32
CA PRO A 124 -0.50 -8.84 0.68
C PRO A 124 -0.59 -7.57 -0.18
N LEU A 125 -1.83 -7.15 -0.42
CA LEU A 125 -2.21 -6.04 -1.28
C LEU A 125 -3.03 -5.02 -0.48
N LEU A 126 -2.53 -3.78 -0.40
CA LEU A 126 -3.34 -2.62 -0.03
C LEU A 126 -3.79 -1.91 -1.31
N LEU A 127 -5.09 -1.90 -1.56
CA LEU A 127 -5.69 -1.21 -2.69
C LEU A 127 -6.23 0.15 -2.21
N LEU A 128 -5.68 1.23 -2.76
CA LEU A 128 -6.04 2.59 -2.41
C LEU A 128 -6.98 3.16 -3.46
N ALA A 129 -8.24 3.29 -3.08
CA ALA A 129 -9.29 3.94 -3.87
C ALA A 129 -9.10 5.45 -3.75
N ASN A 130 -8.25 6.03 -4.59
CA ASN A 130 -7.87 7.44 -4.52
C ASN A 130 -8.89 8.35 -5.21
N LYS A 131 -8.79 9.65 -4.94
CA LYS A 131 -9.64 10.74 -5.47
C LYS A 131 -11.10 10.68 -4.99
N GLN A 132 -11.31 10.21 -3.76
CA GLN A 132 -12.62 10.16 -3.10
C GLN A 132 -13.22 11.54 -2.82
N ASP A 133 -12.47 12.61 -3.02
CA ASP A 133 -12.95 13.98 -2.98
C ASP A 133 -13.68 14.42 -4.27
N VAL A 134 -13.66 13.60 -5.32
CA VAL A 134 -14.39 13.85 -6.56
C VAL A 134 -15.80 13.26 -6.46
N MET A 135 -16.82 14.05 -6.82
CA MET A 135 -18.24 13.65 -6.70
C MET A 135 -18.59 12.34 -7.42
N ALA A 136 -17.94 12.06 -8.56
CA ALA A 136 -18.15 10.85 -9.36
C ALA A 136 -17.25 9.66 -8.93
N ALA A 137 -16.53 9.77 -7.81
CA ALA A 137 -15.66 8.71 -7.33
C ALA A 137 -16.46 7.50 -6.85
N LEU A 138 -16.07 6.32 -7.33
CA LEU A 138 -16.62 5.05 -6.89
C LEU A 138 -16.23 4.75 -5.45
N LEU A 139 -17.20 4.30 -4.64
CA LEU A 139 -16.95 3.86 -3.28
C LEU A 139 -16.20 2.50 -3.27
N PRO A 140 -15.50 2.16 -2.17
CA PRO A 140 -14.80 0.88 -2.04
C PRO A 140 -15.66 -0.36 -2.36
N CYS A 141 -16.93 -0.39 -1.94
CA CYS A 141 -17.85 -1.49 -2.25
C CYS A 141 -18.08 -1.67 -3.75
N GLU A 142 -18.29 -0.57 -4.48
CA GLU A 142 -18.48 -0.60 -5.92
C GLU A 142 -17.22 -1.03 -6.68
N LEU A 143 -16.04 -0.66 -6.16
CA LEU A 143 -14.76 -1.09 -6.71
C LEU A 143 -14.53 -2.58 -6.50
N ILE A 144 -14.93 -3.14 -5.35
CA ILE A 144 -14.87 -4.60 -5.10
C ILE A 144 -15.65 -5.35 -6.19
N GLU A 145 -16.87 -4.90 -6.49
CA GLU A 145 -17.72 -5.52 -7.51
C GLU A 145 -17.13 -5.36 -8.92
N ARG A 146 -16.81 -4.12 -9.33
CA ARG A 146 -16.32 -3.83 -10.69
C ARG A 146 -14.99 -4.49 -11.02
N LEU A 147 -14.09 -4.62 -10.04
CA LEU A 147 -12.81 -5.28 -10.21
C LEU A 147 -12.91 -6.81 -10.05
N CYS A 148 -14.06 -7.33 -9.61
CA CYS A 148 -14.22 -8.70 -9.12
C CYS A 148 -13.14 -9.05 -8.09
N LEU A 149 -12.91 -8.13 -7.15
CA LEU A 149 -11.71 -8.10 -6.32
C LEU A 149 -11.60 -9.36 -5.46
N GLU A 150 -12.70 -9.80 -4.82
CA GLU A 150 -12.72 -11.00 -3.98
C GLU A 150 -12.23 -12.24 -4.73
N ARG A 151 -12.79 -12.48 -5.93
CA ARG A 151 -12.38 -13.61 -6.77
C ARG A 151 -10.89 -13.51 -7.09
N LEU A 152 -10.45 -12.33 -7.53
CA LEU A 152 -9.07 -12.12 -7.98
C LEU A 152 -8.05 -12.31 -6.86
N VAL A 153 -8.32 -11.81 -5.65
CA VAL A 153 -7.39 -11.93 -4.52
C VAL A 153 -7.35 -13.35 -3.97
N ASN A 154 -8.49 -14.06 -3.98
CA ASN A 154 -8.57 -15.46 -3.56
C ASN A 154 -7.84 -16.39 -4.54
N GLU A 155 -8.01 -16.20 -5.85
CA GLU A 155 -7.31 -16.98 -6.88
C GLU A 155 -5.78 -16.85 -6.78
N ASN A 156 -5.29 -15.70 -6.32
CA ASN A 156 -3.86 -15.42 -6.20
C ASN A 156 -3.33 -15.51 -4.76
N HIS A 157 -4.17 -15.97 -3.82
CA HIS A 157 -3.86 -16.12 -2.39
C HIS A 157 -3.32 -14.84 -1.71
N SER A 158 -3.68 -13.66 -2.21
CA SER A 158 -3.18 -12.38 -1.71
C SER A 158 -4.13 -11.80 -0.67
N PRO A 159 -3.74 -11.69 0.62
CA PRO A 159 -4.53 -10.94 1.59
C PRO A 159 -4.75 -9.51 1.08
N CYS A 160 -6.00 -9.03 1.08
CA CYS A 160 -6.32 -7.73 0.50
C CYS A 160 -7.13 -6.86 1.46
N ARG A 161 -6.82 -5.56 1.44
CA ARG A 161 -7.61 -4.51 2.07
C ARG A 161 -7.77 -3.36 1.10
N ILE A 162 -8.97 -2.79 1.04
CA ILE A 162 -9.26 -1.57 0.30
C ILE A 162 -9.44 -0.41 1.27
N GLU A 163 -8.87 0.75 0.97
CA GLU A 163 -9.05 1.98 1.74
C GLU A 163 -9.41 3.15 0.82
N PRO A 164 -10.43 3.96 1.15
CA PRO A 164 -10.70 5.21 0.46
C PRO A 164 -9.61 6.23 0.81
N CYS A 165 -9.13 7.00 -0.17
CA CYS A 165 -8.24 8.13 0.09
C CYS A 165 -8.44 9.29 -0.89
N ALA A 166 -7.97 10.47 -0.49
CA ALA A 166 -8.00 11.69 -1.30
C ALA A 166 -6.63 12.36 -1.18
N ALA A 167 -5.62 11.75 -1.81
CA ALA A 167 -4.25 12.24 -1.72
C ALA A 167 -4.10 13.54 -2.52
N LYS A 168 -3.92 14.65 -1.80
CA LYS A 168 -3.69 15.99 -2.36
C LYS A 168 -2.22 16.39 -2.19
N ARG A 169 -1.77 17.32 -3.04
CA ARG A 169 -0.47 17.97 -2.84
C ARG A 169 -0.45 18.78 -1.53
N ASP A 170 -1.58 19.40 -1.15
CA ASP A 170 -1.71 20.16 0.10
C ASP A 170 -3.02 19.80 0.82
N PRO A 171 -3.05 18.68 1.59
CA PRO A 171 -4.24 18.30 2.33
C PRO A 171 -4.41 19.17 3.60
N PRO A 172 -5.65 19.44 4.05
CA PRO A 172 -5.87 20.09 5.34
C PRO A 172 -5.28 19.26 6.48
N ILE A 173 -4.71 19.95 7.47
CA ILE A 173 -4.12 19.33 8.66
C ILE A 173 -5.24 18.68 9.48
N GLY A 174 -5.28 17.36 9.54
CA GLY A 174 -6.31 16.65 10.32
C GLY A 174 -6.00 15.16 10.51
N PRO A 175 -6.43 14.56 11.64
CA PRO A 175 -6.22 13.14 11.92
C PRO A 175 -7.38 12.31 11.36
N ALA A 176 -7.22 11.80 10.15
CA ALA A 176 -7.79 10.55 9.67
C ALA A 176 -7.15 10.21 8.33
N ARG A 177 -6.01 9.51 8.35
CA ARG A 177 -5.38 9.01 7.12
C ARG A 177 -5.63 7.51 7.08
N THR A 178 -6.79 7.12 6.58
CA THR A 178 -7.13 5.74 6.18
C THR A 178 -5.97 5.07 5.44
N THR A 179 -5.22 5.84 4.64
CA THR A 179 -3.95 5.43 4.03
C THR A 179 -2.92 4.87 5.03
N LEU A 180 -2.68 5.55 6.16
CA LEU A 180 -1.73 5.11 7.19
C LEU A 180 -2.27 3.89 7.95
N GLN A 181 -3.58 3.83 8.19
CA GLN A 181 -4.21 2.64 8.79
C GLN A 181 -4.07 1.43 7.87
N GLY A 182 -4.34 1.60 6.57
CA GLY A 182 -4.15 0.59 5.54
C GLY A 182 -2.68 0.15 5.46
N LEU A 183 -1.73 1.10 5.50
CA LEU A 183 -0.30 0.79 5.50
C LEU A 183 0.09 -0.04 6.73
N ARG A 184 -0.38 0.33 7.93
CA ARG A 184 -0.14 -0.46 9.15
C ARG A 184 -0.73 -1.86 9.06
N TRP A 185 -1.92 -2.01 8.49
CA TRP A 185 -2.51 -3.33 8.22
C TRP A 185 -1.62 -4.14 7.27
N LEU A 186 -1.16 -3.52 6.18
CA LEU A 186 -0.31 -4.19 5.20
C LEU A 186 1.00 -4.68 5.83
N LEU A 187 1.69 -3.83 6.59
CA LEU A 187 2.94 -4.17 7.27
C LEU A 187 2.80 -5.31 8.28
N ARG A 188 1.68 -5.36 9.00
CA ARG A 188 1.39 -6.45 9.95
C ARG A 188 1.00 -7.76 9.27
N THR A 189 0.49 -7.68 8.05
CA THR A 189 0.08 -8.85 7.25
C THR A 189 1.27 -9.51 6.56
N ILE A 190 2.38 -8.80 6.37
CA ILE A 190 3.60 -9.35 5.79
C ILE A 190 4.21 -10.40 6.74
N PRO A 191 4.36 -11.67 6.29
CA PRO A 191 4.92 -12.76 7.09
C PRO A 191 6.28 -12.38 7.67
N ALA A 192 6.59 -12.91 8.86
CA ALA A 192 7.81 -12.64 9.62
C ALA A 192 9.10 -12.86 8.80
#